data_AF-A0A7V0UCI6-F1
#
_entry.id   AF-A0A7V0UCI6-F1
#
_cell.length_a   1.000
_cell.length_b   1.000
_cell.length_c   1.000
_cell.angle_alpha   90.00
_cell.angle_beta   90.00
_cell.angle_gamma   90.00
#
_symmetry.space_group_name_H-M   'P 1'
#
loop_
_entity.id
_entity.type
_entity.pdbx_description
1 polymer ?
#
loop_
_entity_poly.entity_id
_entity_poly.type
_entity_poly.pdbx_seq_one_letter_code
_entity_poly.pdbx_strand_id
1 'polypeptide(L)'
;MVQVKDASGNLLKSYTYEGLHRPISETAGAVTTDLYYSDAWQVLEERLTSGGTFCQDRHRHGGSPDDRVRAKCSRSVAYARPIE
;
A
#
# COMPACT_ATOMS: atom_id res chain seq x y z
N MET A 1 15.91 -0.83 -1.11
CA MET A 1 14.90 -1.32 -0.15
C MET A 1 15.41 -1.10 1.26
N VAL A 2 14.55 -0.67 2.18
CA VAL A 2 14.86 -0.42 3.59
C VAL A 2 13.95 -1.28 4.46
N GLN A 3 14.47 -1.81 5.57
CA GLN A 3 13.70 -2.60 6.54
C GLN A 3 13.79 -1.97 7.93
N VAL A 4 12.65 -1.94 8.63
CA VAL A 4 12.53 -1.56 10.03
C VAL A 4 12.26 -2.81 10.84
N LYS A 5 13.10 -3.06 11.84
CA LYS A 5 13.02 -4.22 12.72
C LYS A 5 12.94 -3.78 14.17
N ASP A 6 12.30 -4.60 15.01
CA ASP A 6 12.35 -4.40 16.46
C ASP A 6 13.72 -4.82 17.04
N ALA A 7 13.91 -4.61 18.34
CA ALA A 7 15.16 -4.97 19.02
C ALA A 7 15.45 -6.48 19.01
N SER A 8 14.43 -7.31 18.85
CA SER A 8 14.53 -8.78 18.74
C SER A 8 14.79 -9.24 17.30
N GLY A 9 14.84 -8.31 16.34
CA GLY A 9 15.10 -8.58 14.93
C GLY A 9 13.85 -8.92 14.11
N ASN A 10 12.64 -8.84 14.68
CA ASN A 10 11.40 -9.09 13.94
C ASN A 10 11.16 -7.96 12.95
N LEU A 11 10.75 -8.30 11.72
CA LEU A 11 10.41 -7.31 10.70
C LEU A 11 9.09 -6.62 11.08
N LEU A 12 9.15 -5.31 11.30
CA LEU A 12 7.97 -4.48 11.49
C LEU A 12 7.47 -3.94 10.15
N LYS A 13 8.41 -3.53 9.29
CA LYS A 13 8.07 -2.82 8.06
C LYS A 13 9.16 -2.90 7.01
N SER A 14 8.79 -2.89 5.74
CA SER A 14 9.73 -2.72 4.63
C SER A 14 9.26 -1.66 3.65
N TYR A 15 10.23 -0.94 3.08
CA TYR A 15 10.01 0.14 2.12
C TYR A 15 10.83 -0.09 0.85
N THR A 16 10.20 0.08 -0.30
CA THR A 16 10.89 0.22 -1.57
C THR A 16 10.84 1.67 -2.01
N TYR A 17 11.92 2.13 -2.62
CA TYR A 17 12.08 3.51 -3.05
C TYR A 17 12.35 3.56 -4.54
N GLU A 18 11.92 4.63 -5.18
CA GLU A 18 12.33 4.97 -6.54
C GLU A 18 13.61 5.84 -6.56
N GLY A 19 14.09 6.15 -7.76
CA GLY A 19 15.39 6.79 -7.98
C GLY A 19 15.54 8.20 -7.39
N LEU A 20 14.45 8.90 -7.12
CA LEU A 20 14.43 10.21 -6.45
C LEU A 20 14.19 10.08 -4.93
N HIS A 21 14.50 8.91 -4.35
CA HIS A 21 14.46 8.60 -2.92
C HIS A 21 13.07 8.71 -2.28
N ARG A 22 11.99 8.54 -3.05
CA ARG A 22 10.62 8.47 -2.51
C ARG A 22 10.16 7.03 -2.34
N PRO A 23 9.40 6.70 -1.28
CA PRO A 23 8.83 5.37 -1.13
C PRO A 23 7.73 5.13 -2.17
N ILE A 24 7.75 3.97 -2.82
CA ILE A 24 6.72 3.57 -3.79
C ILE A 24 5.91 2.36 -3.33
N SER A 25 6.43 1.60 -2.38
CA SER A 25 5.70 0.51 -1.73
C SER A 25 6.14 0.36 -0.29
N GLU A 26 5.18 0.01 0.55
CA GLU A 26 5.34 -0.21 1.98
C GLU A 26 4.68 -1.53 2.33
N THR A 27 5.38 -2.43 3.02
CA THR A 27 4.78 -3.65 3.56
C THR A 27 4.87 -3.64 5.08
N ALA A 28 3.72 -3.76 5.74
CA ALA A 28 3.58 -3.90 7.18
C ALA A 28 2.77 -5.17 7.48
N GLY A 29 3.43 -6.19 8.02
CA GLY A 29 2.82 -7.52 8.18
C GLY A 29 2.37 -8.11 6.84
N ALA A 30 1.06 -8.37 6.70
CA ALA A 30 0.47 -8.96 5.50
C ALA A 30 -0.12 -7.94 4.51
N VAL A 31 0.00 -6.64 4.82
CA VAL A 31 -0.54 -5.55 3.99
C VAL A 31 0.62 -4.88 3.25
N THR A 32 0.48 -4.78 1.94
CA THR A 32 1.33 -3.95 1.08
C THR A 32 0.52 -2.74 0.60
N THR A 33 1.09 -1.55 0.74
CA THR A 33 0.56 -0.28 0.28
C THR A 33 1.44 0.23 -0.85
N ASP A 34 0.90 0.31 -2.06
CA ASP A 34 1.58 0.90 -3.21
C ASP A 34 1.12 2.35 -3.39
N LEU A 35 2.09 3.26 -3.58
CA LEU A 35 1.88 4.71 -3.65
C LEU A 35 2.20 5.21 -5.07
N TYR A 36 1.22 5.82 -5.73
CA TYR A 36 1.36 6.40 -7.06
C TYR A 36 1.30 7.92 -6.98
N TYR A 37 2.30 8.58 -7.56
CA TYR A 37 2.47 10.03 -7.46
C TYR A 37 2.28 10.73 -8.81
N SER A 38 1.81 11.97 -8.76
CA SER A 38 1.89 12.89 -9.90
C SER A 38 3.30 13.45 -10.07
N ASP A 39 3.55 14.07 -11.22
CA ASP A 39 4.78 14.82 -11.48
C ASP A 39 4.96 16.00 -10.49
N ALA A 40 3.86 16.56 -9.98
CA ALA A 40 3.84 17.59 -8.93
C ALA A 40 3.81 17.02 -7.50
N TRP A 41 4.15 15.74 -7.34
CA TRP A 41 4.33 15.04 -6.04
C TRP A 41 3.08 14.95 -5.17
N GLN A 42 1.91 15.01 -5.77
CA GLN A 42 0.66 14.66 -5.09
C GLN A 42 0.45 13.15 -5.16
N VAL A 43 0.00 12.52 -4.06
CA VAL A 43 -0.45 11.12 -4.10
C VAL A 43 -1.73 11.06 -4.94
N LEU A 44 -1.70 10.27 -6.01
CA LEU A 44 -2.82 10.06 -6.93
C LEU A 44 -3.67 8.87 -6.49
N GLU A 45 -3.02 7.77 -6.12
CA GLU A 45 -3.68 6.55 -5.69
C GLU A 45 -2.85 5.86 -4.59
N GLU A 46 -3.57 5.32 -3.62
CA GLU A 46 -3.04 4.37 -2.65
C GLU A 46 -3.73 3.02 -2.90
N ARG A 47 -2.93 1.99 -3.20
CA ARG A 47 -3.43 0.64 -3.43
C ARG A 47 -3.00 -0.27 -2.28
N LEU A 48 -3.98 -0.78 -1.54
CA LEU A 48 -3.74 -1.73 -0.47
C LEU A 48 -3.91 -3.16 -1.00
N THR A 49 -2.97 -4.03 -0.70
CA THR A 49 -3.03 -5.46 -1.01
C THR A 49 -2.82 -6.26 0.26
N SER A 50 -3.79 -7.11 0.63
CA SER A 50 -3.67 -8.02 1.76
C SER A 50 -3.96 -9.45 1.31
N GLY A 51 -2.99 -10.36 1.39
CA GLY A 51 -3.19 -11.78 1.04
C GLY A 51 -3.79 -12.00 -0.36
N GLY A 52 -3.40 -11.19 -1.35
CA GLY A 52 -3.91 -11.24 -2.73
C GLY A 52 -5.26 -10.56 -2.95
N THR A 53 -5.84 -9.91 -1.93
CA THR A 53 -7.05 -9.07 -2.07
C THR A 53 -6.64 -7.61 -2.23
N PHE A 54 -7.15 -6.96 -3.28
CA PHE A 54 -6.96 -5.52 -3.48
C PHE A 54 -8.06 -4.73 -2.77
N CYS A 55 -7.67 -3.76 -1.95
CA CYS A 55 -8.57 -2.82 -1.31
C CYS A 55 -8.17 -1.43 -1.82
N GLN A 56 -9.06 -0.74 -2.54
CA GLN A 56 -8.83 0.67 -2.88
C GLN A 56 -9.25 1.53 -1.69
N ASP A 57 -8.37 2.44 -1.27
CA ASP A 57 -8.76 3.47 -0.31
C ASP A 57 -9.64 4.50 -1.03
N ARG A 58 -10.92 4.56 -0.68
CA ARG A 58 -11.81 5.59 -1.20
C ARG A 58 -11.92 6.66 -0.13
N HIS A 59 -11.15 7.75 -0.27
CA HIS A 59 -11.38 8.99 0.47
C HIS A 59 -12.86 9.38 0.36
N ARG A 60 -13.63 9.08 1.40
CA ARG A 60 -14.99 9.61 1.55
C ARG A 60 -14.79 11.04 2.05
N HIS A 61 -15.06 12.02 1.20
CA HIS A 61 -15.21 13.40 1.67
C HIS A 61 -16.27 13.42 2.78
N GLY A 62 -15.84 13.65 4.04
CA GLY A 62 -16.72 13.94 5.17
C GLY A 62 -16.75 12.96 6.37
N GLY A 63 -15.78 12.06 6.54
CA GLY A 63 -15.69 11.19 7.74
C GLY A 63 -14.80 11.79 8.85
N SER A 64 -15.21 11.64 10.11
CA SER A 64 -14.48 12.08 11.32
C SER A 64 -13.02 11.57 11.34
N PRO A 65 -12.03 12.34 11.82
CA PRO A 65 -10.62 11.92 11.91
C PRO A 65 -10.39 10.64 12.73
N ASP A 66 -11.32 10.29 13.62
CA ASP A 66 -11.25 9.11 14.49
C ASP A 66 -11.91 7.85 13.92
N ASP A 67 -12.47 7.92 12.70
CA ASP A 67 -13.12 6.78 12.07
C ASP A 67 -12.02 5.90 11.43
N ARG A 68 -11.59 4.87 12.16
CA ARG A 68 -10.58 3.90 11.69
C ARG A 68 -10.93 3.44 10.27
N VAL A 69 -10.06 3.78 9.31
CA VAL A 69 -10.19 3.51 7.88
C VAL A 69 -10.70 2.09 7.63
N ARG A 70 -12.01 1.95 7.40
CA ARG A 70 -12.62 0.67 7.03
C ARG A 70 -12.37 0.46 5.55
N ALA A 71 -11.20 -0.08 5.20
CA ALA A 71 -10.89 -0.53 3.86
C ALA A 71 -12.04 -1.40 3.34
N LYS A 72 -12.72 -0.95 2.28
CA LYS A 72 -13.69 -1.79 1.57
C LYS A 72 -12.92 -2.70 0.63
N CYS A 73 -12.48 -3.84 1.15
CA CYS A 73 -11.81 -4.87 0.36
C CYS A 73 -12.83 -5.55 -0.56
N SER A 74 -12.69 -5.34 -1.88
CA SER A 74 -13.37 -6.13 -2.89
C SER A 74 -12.45 -7.28 -3.32
N ARG A 75 -12.91 -8.53 -3.20
CA ARG A 75 -12.15 -9.71 -3.63
C ARG A 75 -12.01 -9.74 -5.16
N SER A 76 -10.98 -9.11 -5.71
CA SER A 76 -10.64 -9.25 -7.14
C SER A 76 -9.58 -10.34 -7.30
N VAL A 77 -10.04 -11.58 -7.52
CA VAL A 77 -9.20 -12.60 -8.16
C VAL A 77 -9.06 -12.18 -9.62
N ALA A 78 -7.90 -11.65 -9.99
CA ALA A 78 -7.53 -11.48 -11.39
C ALA A 78 -6.25 -12.28 -11.65
N TYR A 79 -6.44 -13.53 -12.07
CA TYR A 79 -5.41 -14.30 -12.78
C TYR A 79 -5.13 -13.56 -14.09
N ALA A 80 -3.99 -12.88 -14.20
CA ALA A 80 -3.45 -12.52 -15.50
C ALA A 80 -2.77 -13.77 -16.07
N ARG A 81 -3.33 -14.31 -17.14
CA ARG A 81 -2.73 -15.42 -17.90
C ARG A 81 -1.48 -14.91 -18.64
N PRO A 82 -0.45 -15.75 -18.83
CA PRO A 82 0.72 -15.39 -19.63
C PRO A 82 0.30 -15.15 -21.08
N ILE A 83 0.80 -14.05 -21.64
CA ILE A 83 0.83 -13.80 -23.08
C ILE A 83 2.05 -14.56 -23.60
N GLU A 84 1.87 -15.28 -24.70
CA GLU A 84 2.79 -16.26 -25.30
C GLU A 84 4.26 -15.82 -25.43
#